data_AF-A0A7K0DY39-F1
#
_entry.id   AF-A0A7K0DY39-F1
#
_cell.length_a   1.000
_cell.length_b   1.000
_cell.length_c   1.000
_cell.angle_alpha   90.00
_cell.angle_beta   90.00
_cell.angle_gamma   90.00
#
_symmetry.space_group_name_H-M   'P 1'
#
loop_
_entity.id
_entity.type
_entity.pdbx_description
1 polymer ?
#
loop_
_entity_poly.entity_id
_entity_poly.type
_entity_poly.pdbx_seq_one_letter_code
_entity_poly.pdbx_strand_id
1 'polypeptide(L)' 'MGNLEEQFSAADRDGDGRIDIKEFTAWKGATLGRALTAGDLDTVFADFVGADTDEDGTLSYDEFRAIAGD' A
#
# COMPACT_ATOMS: atom_id res chain seq x y z
N MET A 1 4.23 17.05 8.43
CA MET A 1 3.14 16.20 7.90
C MET A 1 3.55 15.81 6.49
N GLY A 2 3.85 14.54 6.25
CA GLY A 2 4.05 14.06 4.88
C GLY A 2 2.70 14.07 4.18
N ASN A 3 2.64 14.61 2.96
CA ASN A 3 1.40 14.62 2.19
C ASN A 3 1.07 13.18 1.80
N LEU A 4 -0.19 12.78 1.93
CA LEU A 4 -0.69 11.50 1.44
C LEU A 4 -0.31 11.28 -0.03
N GLU A 5 -0.32 12.35 -0.83
CA GLU A 5 0.13 12.35 -2.22
C GLU A 5 1.59 11.88 -2.39
N GLU A 6 2.50 12.28 -1.49
CA GLU A 6 3.90 11.86 -1.58
C GLU A 6 4.09 10.40 -1.14
N GLN A 7 3.32 9.94 -0.15
CA GLN A 7 3.35 8.53 0.24
C GLN A 7 2.73 7.65 -0.84
N PHE A 8 1.62 8.09 -1.41
CA PHE A 8 0.94 7.43 -2.51
C PHE A 8 1.86 7.35 -3.72
N SER A 9 2.45 8.47 -4.15
CA SER A 9 3.38 8.51 -5.28
C SER A 9 4.70 7.77 -5.01
N ALA A 10 5.08 7.53 -3.76
CA ALA A 10 6.22 6.69 -3.42
C ALA A 10 5.89 5.19 -3.43
N ALA A 11 4.61 4.85 -3.25
CA ALA A 11 4.11 3.49 -3.31
C ALA A 11 3.77 3.08 -4.75
N ASP A 12 3.02 3.92 -5.45
CA ASP A 12 2.66 3.83 -6.87
C ASP A 12 3.92 4.01 -7.74
N ARG A 13 4.48 2.91 -8.19
CA ARG A 13 5.72 2.87 -8.97
C ARG A 13 5.47 2.97 -10.46
N ASP A 14 4.35 2.43 -10.95
CA ASP A 14 4.04 2.47 -12.36
C ASP A 14 3.28 3.74 -12.78
N GLY A 15 2.74 4.47 -11.81
CA GLY A 15 2.14 5.79 -11.99
C GLY A 15 0.74 5.73 -12.59
N ASP A 16 0.02 4.60 -12.44
CA ASP A 16 -1.35 4.46 -12.92
C ASP A 16 -2.38 5.14 -11.99
N GLY A 17 -1.94 5.63 -10.83
CA GLY A 17 -2.82 6.25 -9.86
C GLY A 17 -3.53 5.24 -8.96
N ARG A 18 -3.04 4.00 -8.91
CA ARG A 18 -3.48 2.92 -8.01
C ARG A 18 -2.25 2.28 -7.38
N ILE A 19 -2.45 1.47 -6.35
CA ILE A 19 -1.38 0.71 -5.72
C ILE A 19 -1.76 -0.75 -5.72
N ASP A 20 -1.05 -1.54 -6.50
CA ASP A 20 -1.20 -2.99 -6.50
C ASP A 20 -0.70 -3.61 -5.19
N ILE A 21 -1.15 -4.82 -4.87
CA ILE A 21 -0.60 -5.61 -3.76
C ILE A 21 0.94 -5.73 -3.81
N LYS A 22 1.52 -5.77 -5.03
CA LYS A 22 2.97 -5.87 -5.23
C LYS A 22 3.68 -4.58 -4.83
N GLU A 23 3.10 -3.45 -5.20
CA GLU A 23 3.62 -2.13 -4.91
C GLU A 23 3.46 -1.79 -3.44
N PHE A 24 2.30 -2.10 -2.85
CA PHE A 24 2.05 -1.96 -1.43
C PHE A 24 3.05 -2.77 -0.59
N THR A 25 3.31 -4.02 -1.01
CA THR A 25 4.33 -4.88 -0.40
C THR A 25 5.73 -4.27 -0.52
N ALA A 26 6.10 -3.78 -1.72
CA ALA A 26 7.39 -3.15 -1.94
C ALA A 26 7.56 -1.88 -1.08
N TRP A 27 6.50 -1.07 -0.97
CA TRP A 27 6.45 0.15 -0.17
C TRP A 27 6.54 -0.14 1.33
N LYS A 28 5.80 -1.12 1.86
CA LYS A 28 5.91 -1.54 3.27
C LYS A 28 7.33 -2.05 3.57
N GLY A 29 7.92 -2.85 2.67
CA GLY A 29 9.31 -3.31 2.81
C GLY A 29 10.32 -2.16 2.80
N ALA A 30 10.15 -1.19 1.90
CA ALA A 30 10.99 0.00 1.82
C ALA A 30 10.84 0.88 3.08
N THR A 31 9.63 1.03 3.60
CA THR A 31 9.32 1.80 4.82
C THR A 31 9.94 1.17 6.05
N LEU A 32 9.94 -0.16 6.15
CA LEU A 32 10.59 -0.89 7.24
C LEU A 32 12.12 -1.01 7.06
N GLY A 33 12.66 -0.64 5.90
CA GLY A 33 14.07 -0.80 5.57
C GLY A 33 14.56 -2.25 5.55
N ARG A 34 13.64 -3.22 5.36
CA ARG A 34 13.94 -4.65 5.36
C ARG A 34 13.11 -5.41 4.33
N ALA A 35 13.63 -6.56 3.89
CA ALA A 35 12.83 -7.49 3.10
C ALA A 35 11.69 -8.06 3.95
N LEU A 36 10.47 -8.00 3.42
CA LEU A 36 9.31 -8.62 4.06
C LEU A 36 9.45 -10.14 4.01
N THR A 37 9.16 -10.80 5.11
CA THR A 37 9.09 -12.26 5.15
C THR A 37 7.70 -12.74 4.75
N ALA A 38 7.55 -14.04 4.47
CA ALA A 38 6.23 -14.62 4.17
C ALA A 38 5.17 -14.34 5.25
N GLY A 39 5.58 -14.21 6.53
CA GLY A 39 4.67 -13.83 7.61
C GLY A 39 4.26 -12.34 7.57
N ASP A 40 5.19 -11.45 7.20
CA ASP A 40 4.84 -10.04 6.98
C ASP A 40 3.91 -9.89 5.77
N LEU A 41 4.09 -10.70 4.71
CA LEU A 41 3.22 -10.68 3.54
C LEU A 41 1.76 -10.98 3.89
N ASP A 42 1.51 -11.94 4.78
CA ASP A 42 0.14 -12.26 5.23
C ASP A 42 -0.50 -11.07 5.96
N THR A 43 0.30 -10.37 6.79
CA THR A 43 -0.16 -9.16 7.49
C THR A 43 -0.41 -8.00 6.52
N VAL A 44 0.50 -7.80 5.57
CA VAL A 44 0.38 -6.77 4.53
C VAL A 44 -0.83 -7.07 3.64
N PHE A 45 -1.09 -8.33 3.33
CA PHE A 45 -2.24 -8.76 2.56
C PHE A 45 -3.55 -8.55 3.35
N ALA A 46 -3.56 -8.86 4.65
CA ALA A 46 -4.73 -8.58 5.49
C ALA A 46 -5.03 -7.07 5.60
N ASP A 47 -4.00 -6.24 5.72
CA ASP A 47 -4.09 -4.76 5.72
C ASP A 47 -4.63 -4.26 4.38
N PHE A 48 -4.11 -4.82 3.28
CA PHE A 48 -4.54 -4.51 1.92
C PHE A 48 -6.01 -4.88 1.70
N VAL A 49 -6.42 -6.10 2.04
CA VAL A 49 -7.81 -6.57 1.88
C VAL A 49 -8.78 -5.80 2.78
N GLY A 50 -8.33 -5.34 3.95
CA GLY A 50 -9.15 -4.50 4.81
C GLY A 50 -9.40 -3.10 4.23
N ALA A 51 -8.51 -2.63 3.35
CA ALA A 51 -8.59 -1.32 2.72
C ALA A 51 -9.19 -1.35 1.31
N ASP A 52 -8.92 -2.42 0.54
CA ASP A 52 -9.51 -2.71 -0.77
C ASP A 52 -10.98 -3.06 -0.57
N THR A 53 -11.82 -2.02 -0.55
CA THR A 53 -13.24 -2.15 -0.21
C THR A 53 -14.06 -2.52 -1.43
N ASP A 54 -13.54 -2.22 -2.61
CA ASP A 54 -14.15 -2.58 -3.90
C ASP A 54 -13.71 -3.98 -4.37
N GLU A 55 -12.72 -4.58 -3.70
CA GLU A 55 -12.15 -5.90 -4.02
C GLU A 55 -11.63 -6.00 -5.48
N ASP A 56 -11.11 -4.89 -6.01
CA ASP A 56 -10.55 -4.81 -7.37
C ASP A 56 -9.10 -5.34 -7.41
N GLY A 57 -8.50 -5.58 -6.25
CA GLY A 57 -7.12 -6.03 -6.12
C GLY A 57 -6.09 -4.91 -6.26
N THR A 58 -6.55 -3.65 -6.23
CA THR A 58 -5.74 -2.42 -6.24
C THR A 58 -6.27 -1.43 -5.23
N LEU A 59 -5.39 -0.66 -4.59
CA LEU A 59 -5.79 0.43 -3.70
C LEU A 59 -5.83 1.74 -4.47
N SER A 60 -7.04 2.29 -4.59
CA SER A 60 -7.24 3.63 -5.12
C SER A 60 -6.72 4.68 -4.13
N TYR A 61 -6.49 5.92 -4.59
CA TYR A 61 -6.07 7.03 -3.71
C TYR A 61 -6.99 7.21 -2.48
N ASP A 62 -8.31 7.01 -2.65
CA ASP A 62 -9.28 7.14 -1.55
C ASP A 62 -9.26 5.96 -0.56
N GLU A 63 -8.83 4.78 -1.00
CA GLU A 63 -8.63 3.60 -0.14
C GLU A 63 -7.30 3.70 0.60
N PHE A 64 -6.24 4.11 -0.10
CA PHE A 64 -4.92 4.31 0.47
C PHE A 64 -4.92 5.35 1.61
N ARG A 65 -5.65 6.47 1.47
CA ARG A 65 -5.77 7.46 2.54
C ARG A 65 -6.46 6.94 3.80
N ALA A 66 -7.31 5.90 3.69
CA ALA A 66 -7.98 5.31 4.83
C ALA A 66 -6.99 4.52 5.71
N ILE A 67 -5.97 3.91 5.09
CA ILE A 67 -4.92 3.13 5.76
C ILE A 67 -3.70 3.97 6.15
N ALA A 68 -3.30 4.92 5.32
CA ALA A 68 -2.14 5.78 5.57
C ALA A 68 -2.45 6.97 6.50
N GLY A 69 -3.72 7.21 6.80
CA GLY A 69 -4.22 8.35 7.57
C GLY A 69 -4.55 8.08 9.05
N ASP A 70 -4.40 6.85 9.55
CA ASP A 70 -4.56 6.48 10.97
C ASP A 70 -3.22 6.46 11.72
#